data_AF-A0A2V7QQ86-F1
#
_entry.id   AF-A0A2V7QQ86-F1
#
_cell.length_a   1.000
_cell.length_b   1.000
_cell.length_c   1.000
_cell.angle_alpha   90.00
_cell.angle_beta   90.00
_cell.angle_gamma   90.00
#
_symmetry.space_group_name_H-M   'P 1'
#
loop_
_entity.id
_entity.type
_entity.pdbx_description
1 polymer ?
#
loop_
_entity_poly.entity_id
_entity_poly.type
_entity_poly.pdbx_seq_one_letter_code
_entity_poly.pdbx_strand_id
1 'polypeptide(L)'
;MEVSADTRLLVVLGDPVAHSLSPVMQNAAIRALGLDAVYVALPTPAAALPGLLAVLPAVGGAGNVTVPHKEAVERCLARKTELCARVGACNTFWTERGSLVGDNTDVAGILNALRQLGADGGGSWLLVGTGGAARAVAVAAATAKADLHVVSRDAARARVFTDWARGSGARAEPARGALQPDVAINATPLGLKDADPLPLDPERARRLAAALDLVYAPGGTRWVRTLRAAGVRAQDGREVLVHQGAAAFSRFFPDRAAPLEVMRAAVDRALRA
;
A
#
# COMPACT_ATOMS: atom_id res chain seq x y z
N MET A 1 -26.23 -9.39 -0.53
CA MET A 1 -26.07 -9.08 -1.97
C MET A 1 -26.22 -10.38 -2.68
N GLU A 2 -27.24 -10.47 -3.52
CA GLU A 2 -27.40 -11.58 -4.44
C GLU A 2 -26.63 -11.24 -5.72
N VAL A 3 -25.83 -12.18 -6.21
CA VAL A 3 -25.05 -12.00 -7.43
C VAL A 3 -25.93 -12.38 -8.62
N SER A 4 -26.00 -11.50 -9.62
CA SER A 4 -26.76 -11.68 -10.86
C SER A 4 -25.84 -11.70 -12.09
N ALA A 5 -26.42 -11.83 -13.29
CA ALA A 5 -25.68 -11.72 -14.54
C ALA A 5 -25.12 -10.30 -14.81
N ASP A 6 -25.69 -9.28 -14.15
CA ASP A 6 -25.28 -7.88 -14.31
C ASP A 6 -24.20 -7.46 -13.30
N THR A 7 -23.94 -8.30 -12.28
CA THR A 7 -23.01 -7.97 -11.21
C THR A 7 -21.58 -7.81 -11.74
N ARG A 8 -21.00 -6.62 -11.51
CA ARG A 8 -19.61 -6.33 -11.91
C ARG A 8 -18.61 -7.08 -11.03
N LEU A 9 -17.63 -7.73 -11.64
CA LEU A 9 -16.53 -8.37 -10.92
C LEU A 9 -15.35 -7.39 -10.72
N LEU A 10 -14.97 -7.16 -9.46
CA LEU A 10 -13.74 -6.51 -9.06
C LEU A 10 -12.81 -7.53 -8.38
N VAL A 11 -11.50 -7.34 -8.53
CA VAL A 11 -10.51 -8.31 -8.05
C VAL A 11 -9.36 -7.68 -7.28
N VAL A 12 -8.71 -8.44 -6.40
CA VAL A 12 -7.32 -8.19 -6.00
C VAL A 12 -6.43 -9.31 -6.51
N LEU A 13 -5.43 -8.96 -7.31
CA LEU A 13 -4.44 -9.87 -7.86
C LEU A 13 -3.21 -9.92 -6.95
N GLY A 14 -2.72 -11.10 -6.62
CA GLY A 14 -1.50 -11.24 -5.80
C GLY A 14 -1.12 -12.69 -5.57
N ASP A 15 0.08 -12.90 -5.02
CA ASP A 15 0.59 -14.23 -4.68
C ASP A 15 1.57 -14.18 -3.49
N PRO A 16 1.16 -14.62 -2.28
CA PRO A 16 -0.20 -15.02 -1.90
C PRO A 16 -1.13 -13.81 -1.73
N VAL A 17 -2.45 -14.04 -1.83
CA VAL A 17 -3.48 -12.98 -1.65
C VAL A 17 -4.62 -13.40 -0.71
N ALA A 18 -4.66 -14.66 -0.28
CA ALA A 18 -5.76 -15.22 0.51
C ALA A 18 -6.00 -14.49 1.85
N HIS A 19 -4.95 -13.89 2.43
CA HIS A 19 -5.03 -13.15 3.69
C HIS A 19 -5.42 -11.67 3.51
N SER A 20 -5.64 -11.22 2.27
CA SER A 20 -5.99 -9.82 2.02
C SER A 20 -7.34 -9.46 2.65
N LEU A 21 -7.37 -8.32 3.35
CA LEU A 21 -8.61 -7.75 3.88
C LEU A 21 -9.33 -6.84 2.86
N SER A 22 -8.75 -6.63 1.67
CA SER A 22 -9.39 -5.82 0.63
C SER A 22 -10.78 -6.34 0.23
N PRO A 23 -11.02 -7.66 0.06
CA PRO A 23 -12.37 -8.16 -0.22
C PRO A 23 -13.38 -7.83 0.88
N VAL A 24 -13.02 -7.96 2.16
CA VAL A 24 -13.93 -7.63 3.27
C VAL A 24 -14.29 -6.14 3.24
N MET A 25 -13.27 -5.30 3.09
CA MET A 25 -13.40 -3.85 3.07
C MET A 25 -14.22 -3.35 1.88
N GLN A 26 -13.88 -3.77 0.67
CA GLN A 26 -14.53 -3.31 -0.56
C GLN A 26 -15.96 -3.82 -0.67
N ASN A 27 -16.24 -5.09 -0.32
CA ASN A 27 -17.62 -5.59 -0.29
C ASN A 27 -18.48 -4.94 0.81
N ALA A 28 -17.89 -4.43 1.89
CA ALA A 28 -18.63 -3.63 2.86
C ALA A 28 -19.07 -2.28 2.25
N ALA A 29 -18.17 -1.60 1.54
CA ALA A 29 -18.48 -0.35 0.83
C ALA A 29 -19.53 -0.56 -0.28
N ILE A 30 -19.35 -1.58 -1.12
CA ILE A 30 -20.28 -1.93 -2.20
C ILE A 30 -21.69 -2.17 -1.64
N ARG A 31 -21.82 -3.00 -0.59
CA ARG A 31 -23.11 -3.28 0.04
C ARG A 31 -23.74 -2.04 0.66
N ALA A 32 -22.96 -1.21 1.35
CA ALA A 32 -23.48 -0.01 1.99
C ALA A 32 -24.02 1.02 1.00
N LEU A 33 -23.49 1.03 -0.23
CA LEU A 33 -23.92 1.93 -1.30
C LEU A 33 -24.92 1.30 -2.28
N GLY A 34 -25.35 0.05 -2.04
CA GLY A 34 -26.28 -0.66 -2.91
C GLY A 34 -25.77 -0.85 -4.35
N LEU A 35 -24.46 -1.00 -4.52
CA LEU A 35 -23.85 -1.18 -5.84
C LEU A 35 -23.91 -2.65 -6.28
N ASP A 36 -24.18 -2.88 -7.57
CA ASP A 36 -24.18 -4.23 -8.15
C ASP A 36 -22.77 -4.65 -8.58
N ALA A 37 -21.93 -4.97 -7.59
CA ALA A 37 -20.57 -5.44 -7.81
C ALA A 37 -20.11 -6.39 -6.70
N VAL A 38 -19.20 -7.30 -7.01
CA VAL A 38 -18.52 -8.13 -6.02
C VAL A 38 -17.01 -7.94 -6.12
N TYR A 39 -16.34 -7.92 -4.97
CA TYR A 39 -14.88 -7.84 -4.89
C TYR A 39 -14.30 -9.16 -4.38
N VAL A 40 -13.41 -9.80 -5.13
CA VAL A 40 -12.81 -11.09 -4.75
C VAL A 40 -11.28 -11.05 -4.76
N ALA A 41 -10.65 -11.95 -4.00
CA ALA A 41 -9.21 -12.19 -4.12
C ALA A 41 -8.95 -13.27 -5.17
N LEU A 42 -8.05 -13.00 -6.12
CA LEU A 42 -7.67 -13.94 -7.16
C LEU A 42 -6.19 -14.30 -7.01
N PRO A 43 -5.87 -15.50 -6.46
CA PRO A 43 -4.50 -16.00 -6.44
C PRO A 43 -3.95 -16.03 -7.86
N THR A 44 -2.89 -15.27 -8.07
CA THR A 44 -2.35 -15.02 -9.41
C THR A 44 -0.87 -15.36 -9.39
N PRO A 45 -0.46 -16.61 -9.68
CA PRO A 45 0.95 -16.92 -9.87
C PRO A 45 1.56 -16.06 -10.98
N ALA A 46 2.86 -15.76 -10.91
CA ALA A 46 3.51 -14.90 -11.91
C ALA A 46 3.31 -15.35 -13.36
N ALA A 47 3.23 -16.66 -13.61
CA ALA A 47 2.97 -17.23 -14.93
C ALA A 47 1.55 -16.96 -15.46
N ALA A 48 0.57 -16.77 -14.57
CA ALA A 48 -0.82 -16.49 -14.94
C ALA A 48 -1.08 -15.00 -15.20
N LEU A 49 -0.24 -14.12 -14.65
CA LEU A 49 -0.44 -12.67 -14.72
C LEU A 49 -0.59 -12.15 -16.17
N PRO A 50 0.27 -12.51 -17.15
CA PRO A 50 0.13 -12.01 -18.51
C PRO A 50 -1.21 -12.36 -19.16
N GLY A 51 -1.68 -13.60 -18.95
CA GLY A 51 -2.97 -14.07 -19.48
C GLY A 51 -4.15 -13.30 -18.88
N LEU A 52 -4.11 -13.06 -17.56
CA LEU A 52 -5.14 -12.26 -16.89
C LEU A 52 -5.15 -10.81 -17.39
N LEU A 53 -3.99 -10.17 -17.49
CA LEU A 53 -3.90 -8.79 -17.99
C LEU A 53 -4.39 -8.64 -19.43
N ALA A 54 -4.26 -9.68 -20.26
CA ALA A 54 -4.77 -9.69 -21.63
C ALA A 54 -6.31 -9.77 -21.70
N VAL A 55 -6.95 -10.49 -20.76
CA VAL A 55 -8.41 -10.71 -20.77
C VAL A 55 -9.18 -9.63 -20.02
N LEU A 56 -8.62 -9.08 -18.93
CA LEU A 56 -9.29 -8.07 -18.11
C LEU A 56 -9.92 -6.91 -18.89
N PRO A 57 -9.25 -6.28 -19.89
CA PRO A 57 -9.89 -5.22 -20.67
C PRO A 57 -11.11 -5.68 -21.50
N ALA A 58 -11.13 -6.92 -21.98
CA ALA A 58 -12.24 -7.45 -22.78
C ALA A 58 -13.50 -7.70 -21.96
N VAL A 59 -13.35 -7.92 -20.64
CA VAL A 59 -14.45 -8.18 -19.70
C VAL A 59 -14.76 -6.99 -18.80
N GLY A 60 -14.17 -5.81 -19.06
CA GLY A 60 -14.39 -4.62 -18.24
C GLY A 60 -13.82 -4.71 -16.83
N GLY A 61 -12.76 -5.51 -16.64
CA GLY A 61 -12.18 -5.80 -15.34
C GLY A 61 -11.57 -4.57 -14.66
N ALA A 62 -11.71 -4.51 -13.35
CA ALA A 62 -11.09 -3.50 -12.49
C ALA A 62 -10.73 -4.11 -11.13
N GLY A 63 -9.83 -3.47 -10.39
CA GLY A 63 -9.38 -4.04 -9.14
C GLY A 63 -8.07 -3.47 -8.62
N ASN A 64 -7.50 -4.22 -7.67
CA ASN A 64 -6.21 -3.92 -7.09
C ASN A 64 -5.17 -4.99 -7.45
N VAL A 65 -3.91 -4.62 -7.26
CA VAL A 65 -2.75 -5.49 -7.42
C VAL A 65 -1.91 -5.37 -6.16
N THR A 66 -1.48 -6.50 -5.61
CA THR A 66 -0.57 -6.55 -4.49
C THR A 66 0.71 -7.30 -4.86
N VAL A 67 1.57 -7.53 -3.87
CA VAL A 67 2.83 -8.27 -4.02
C VAL A 67 2.56 -9.62 -4.71
N PRO A 68 3.43 -10.05 -5.65
CA PRO A 68 4.64 -9.38 -6.14
C PRO A 68 4.43 -8.58 -7.45
N HIS A 69 3.19 -8.35 -7.88
CA HIS A 69 2.89 -8.00 -9.28
C HIS A 69 2.90 -6.51 -9.62
N LYS A 70 2.95 -5.61 -8.63
CA LYS A 70 2.72 -4.17 -8.85
C LYS A 70 3.61 -3.56 -9.94
N GLU A 71 4.89 -3.92 -9.98
CA GLU A 71 5.85 -3.43 -10.99
C GLU A 71 5.62 -4.08 -12.36
N ALA A 72 5.23 -5.36 -12.40
CA ALA A 72 4.94 -6.07 -13.64
C ALA A 72 3.66 -5.52 -14.29
N VAL A 73 2.60 -5.32 -13.51
CA VAL A 73 1.36 -4.73 -14.00
C VAL A 73 1.60 -3.32 -14.52
N GLU A 74 2.37 -2.50 -13.79
CA GLU A 74 2.69 -1.14 -14.23
C GLU A 74 3.27 -1.10 -15.64
N ARG A 75 4.17 -2.03 -15.99
CA ARG A 75 4.78 -2.10 -17.32
C ARG A 75 3.82 -2.53 -18.43
N CYS A 76 2.72 -3.20 -18.09
CA CYS A 76 1.75 -3.72 -19.04
C CYS A 76 0.53 -2.81 -19.24
N LEU A 77 0.41 -1.72 -18.48
CA LEU A 77 -0.70 -0.79 -18.63
C LEU A 77 -0.61 -0.02 -19.95
N ALA A 78 -1.75 0.10 -20.65
CA ALA A 78 -1.86 0.95 -21.83
C ALA A 78 -1.79 2.44 -21.48
N ARG A 79 -2.36 2.81 -20.32
CA ARG A 79 -2.30 4.16 -19.78
C ARG A 79 -2.07 4.14 -18.28
N LYS A 80 -1.39 5.16 -17.77
CA LYS A 80 -1.05 5.29 -16.34
C LYS A 80 -1.37 6.71 -15.90
N THR A 81 -1.83 6.87 -14.67
CA THR A 81 -1.81 8.20 -14.04
C THR A 81 -0.37 8.68 -13.90
N GLU A 82 -0.17 9.99 -13.81
CA GLU A 82 1.14 10.57 -13.52
C GLU A 82 1.76 9.97 -12.25
N LEU A 83 0.93 9.78 -11.22
CA LEU A 83 1.35 9.19 -9.96
C LEU A 83 1.80 7.73 -10.12
N CYS A 84 1.07 6.91 -10.87
CA CYS A 84 1.47 5.53 -11.14
C CYS A 84 2.79 5.46 -11.90
N ALA A 85 2.96 6.30 -12.93
CA ALA A 85 4.19 6.37 -13.71
C ALA A 85 5.38 6.81 -12.84
N ARG A 86 5.18 7.82 -11.98
CA ARG A 86 6.20 8.33 -11.06
C ARG A 86 6.63 7.30 -10.02
N VAL A 87 5.69 6.51 -9.48
CA VAL A 87 5.98 5.41 -8.55
C VAL A 87 6.60 4.22 -9.30
N GLY A 88 6.29 4.02 -10.59
CA GLY A 88 6.73 2.85 -11.36
C GLY A 88 6.19 1.53 -10.79
N ALA A 89 5.03 1.59 -10.12
CA ALA A 89 4.29 0.44 -9.63
C ALA A 89 2.79 0.75 -9.61
N CYS A 90 1.96 -0.23 -9.99
CA CYS A 90 0.51 -0.12 -10.05
C CYS A 90 -0.12 -0.97 -8.94
N ASN A 91 -0.95 -0.37 -8.08
CA ASN A 91 -1.73 -1.11 -7.07
C ASN A 91 -3.25 -1.09 -7.36
N THR A 92 -3.69 -0.31 -8.35
CA THR A 92 -5.11 -0.08 -8.68
C THR A 92 -5.23 0.02 -10.19
N PHE A 93 -6.17 -0.72 -10.79
CA PHE A 93 -6.42 -0.67 -12.23
C PHE A 93 -7.92 -0.69 -12.54
N TRP A 94 -8.27 -0.20 -13.72
CA TRP A 94 -9.61 -0.32 -14.28
C TRP A 94 -9.53 -0.37 -15.81
N THR A 95 -10.61 -0.85 -16.42
CA THR A 95 -10.77 -0.82 -17.87
C THR A 95 -11.40 0.49 -18.29
N GLU A 96 -10.78 1.20 -19.24
CA GLU A 96 -11.34 2.36 -19.92
C GLU A 96 -11.19 2.16 -21.42
N ARG A 97 -12.29 2.24 -22.18
CA ARG A 97 -12.29 2.11 -23.65
C ARG A 97 -11.55 0.85 -24.14
N GLY A 98 -11.76 -0.28 -23.48
CA GLY A 98 -11.15 -1.57 -23.83
C GLY A 98 -9.65 -1.68 -23.52
N SER A 99 -9.10 -0.80 -22.68
CA SER A 99 -7.69 -0.81 -22.29
C SER A 99 -7.54 -0.71 -20.78
N LEU A 100 -6.48 -1.32 -20.24
CA LEU A 100 -6.15 -1.18 -18.82
C LEU A 100 -5.49 0.17 -18.55
N VAL A 101 -6.07 0.89 -17.59
CA VAL A 101 -5.53 2.10 -16.98
C VAL A 101 -5.17 1.78 -15.54
N GLY A 102 -4.05 2.32 -15.05
CA GLY A 102 -3.63 2.09 -13.67
C GLY A 102 -3.23 3.34 -12.90
N ASP A 103 -3.36 3.22 -11.59
CA ASP A 103 -3.03 4.22 -10.58
C ASP A 103 -2.22 3.59 -9.43
N ASN A 104 -1.62 4.45 -8.60
CA ASN A 104 -1.00 4.05 -7.35
C ASN A 104 -1.63 4.80 -6.17
N THR A 105 -2.59 4.14 -5.50
CA THR A 105 -3.33 4.70 -4.37
C THR A 105 -2.63 4.48 -3.03
N ASP A 106 -1.54 3.69 -2.96
CA ASP A 106 -0.76 3.50 -1.74
C ASP A 106 -0.19 4.84 -1.24
N VAL A 107 0.23 5.73 -2.15
CA VAL A 107 0.76 7.06 -1.80
C VAL A 107 -0.28 7.86 -1.00
N ALA A 108 -1.55 7.85 -1.42
CA ALA A 108 -2.63 8.51 -0.69
C ALA A 108 -2.86 7.85 0.68
N GLY A 109 -2.80 6.52 0.76
CA GLY A 109 -2.90 5.80 2.03
C GLY A 109 -1.79 6.16 3.01
N ILE A 110 -0.54 6.20 2.54
CA ILE A 110 0.65 6.52 3.33
C ILE A 110 0.60 7.95 3.85
N LEU A 111 0.31 8.93 2.97
CA LEU A 111 0.24 10.34 3.38
C LEU A 111 -0.86 10.59 4.41
N ASN A 112 -2.03 9.94 4.28
CA ASN A 112 -3.10 10.05 5.26
C ASN A 112 -2.72 9.44 6.61
N ALA A 113 -2.11 8.24 6.62
CA ALA A 113 -1.65 7.61 7.86
C ALA A 113 -0.59 8.47 8.58
N LEU A 114 0.38 9.02 7.83
CA LEU A 114 1.38 9.93 8.38
C LEU A 114 0.77 11.23 8.92
N ARG A 115 -0.26 11.79 8.27
CA ARG A 115 -0.97 12.96 8.78
C ARG A 115 -1.68 12.68 10.10
N GLN A 116 -2.31 11.53 10.24
CA GLN A 116 -2.94 11.13 11.51
C GLN A 116 -1.91 10.96 12.64
N LEU A 117 -0.70 10.54 12.29
CA LEU A 117 0.43 10.49 13.21
C LEU A 117 1.03 11.88 13.49
N GLY A 118 0.59 12.95 12.81
CA GLY A 118 1.21 14.27 12.88
C GLY A 118 2.67 14.25 12.41
N ALA A 119 2.93 13.51 11.33
CA ALA A 119 4.25 13.18 10.80
C ALA A 119 4.29 13.23 9.26
N ASP A 120 3.42 14.02 8.63
CA ASP A 120 3.38 14.27 7.18
C ASP A 120 4.19 15.51 6.74
N GLY A 121 4.84 16.19 7.69
CA GLY A 121 5.84 17.22 7.41
C GLY A 121 7.18 16.64 6.94
N GLY A 122 8.11 17.51 6.55
CA GLY A 122 9.47 17.14 6.14
C GLY A 122 10.30 16.49 7.26
N GLY A 123 11.57 16.86 7.37
CA GLY A 123 12.48 16.22 8.33
C GLY A 123 13.05 14.90 7.81
N SER A 124 13.55 14.05 8.71
CA SER A 124 14.29 12.84 8.35
C SER A 124 13.43 11.59 8.50
N TRP A 125 13.28 10.84 7.41
CA TRP A 125 12.53 9.58 7.35
C TRP A 125 13.49 8.41 7.14
N LEU A 126 13.30 7.32 7.88
CA LEU A 126 14.00 6.06 7.69
C LEU A 126 13.04 5.01 7.12
N LEU A 127 13.31 4.56 5.90
CA LEU A 127 12.53 3.54 5.21
C LEU A 127 13.24 2.19 5.24
N VAL A 128 12.58 1.17 5.77
CA VAL A 128 13.07 -0.21 5.74
C VAL A 128 12.42 -0.93 4.55
N GLY A 129 13.22 -1.32 3.55
CA GLY A 129 12.78 -2.03 2.36
C GLY A 129 12.91 -1.26 1.05
N THR A 130 12.87 -1.98 -0.07
CA THR A 130 13.10 -1.45 -1.43
C THR A 130 12.13 -2.01 -2.49
N GLY A 131 10.97 -2.52 -2.07
CA GLY A 131 9.95 -3.07 -2.98
C GLY A 131 8.93 -2.03 -3.48
N GLY A 132 7.89 -2.47 -4.20
CA GLY A 132 6.85 -1.58 -4.72
C GLY A 132 6.13 -0.71 -3.68
N ALA A 133 5.90 -1.21 -2.47
CA ALA A 133 5.36 -0.39 -1.36
C ALA A 133 6.36 0.69 -0.89
N ALA A 134 7.66 0.35 -0.85
CA ALA A 134 8.72 1.30 -0.53
C ALA A 134 8.79 2.43 -1.57
N ARG A 135 8.54 2.13 -2.85
CA ARG A 135 8.46 3.15 -3.91
C ARG A 135 7.35 4.18 -3.64
N ALA A 136 6.18 3.74 -3.17
CA ALA A 136 5.11 4.65 -2.78
C ALA A 136 5.51 5.52 -1.58
N VAL A 137 6.24 4.99 -0.60
CA VAL A 137 6.81 5.77 0.52
C VAL A 137 7.80 6.82 0.01
N ALA A 138 8.68 6.48 -0.94
CA ALA A 138 9.64 7.43 -1.48
C ALA A 138 8.96 8.61 -2.21
N VAL A 139 7.89 8.34 -2.97
CA VAL A 139 7.09 9.40 -3.59
C VAL A 139 6.32 10.21 -2.55
N ALA A 140 5.81 9.59 -1.48
CA ALA A 140 5.21 10.31 -0.35
C ALA A 140 6.23 11.23 0.35
N ALA A 141 7.46 10.77 0.57
CA ALA A 141 8.55 11.56 1.15
C ALA A 141 8.90 12.77 0.26
N ALA A 142 8.89 12.60 -1.06
CA ALA A 142 9.09 13.70 -2.00
C ALA A 142 8.00 14.78 -1.85
N THR A 143 6.73 14.38 -1.72
CA THR A 143 5.60 15.29 -1.47
C THR A 143 5.73 16.02 -0.13
N ALA A 144 6.12 15.30 0.92
CA ALA A 144 6.36 15.87 2.26
C ALA A 144 7.64 16.72 2.33
N LYS A 145 8.47 16.71 1.28
CA LYS A 145 9.82 17.28 1.27
C LYS A 145 10.66 16.74 2.44
N ALA A 146 10.59 15.44 2.71
CA ALA A 146 11.40 14.75 3.71
C ALA A 146 12.72 14.23 3.10
N ASP A 147 13.76 14.14 3.94
CA ASP A 147 15.02 13.48 3.66
C ASP A 147 14.89 11.98 3.96
N LEU A 148 15.00 11.15 2.94
CA LEU A 148 14.72 9.72 2.99
C LEU A 148 16.01 8.91 3.07
N HIS A 149 16.23 8.23 4.19
CA HIS A 149 17.30 7.27 4.36
C HIS A 149 16.76 5.85 4.19
N VAL A 150 17.39 5.05 3.34
CA VAL A 150 16.87 3.73 2.95
C VAL A 150 17.73 2.60 3.52
N VAL A 151 17.09 1.71 4.28
CA VAL A 151 17.69 0.50 4.83
C VAL A 151 17.31 -0.70 3.97
N SER A 152 18.32 -1.45 3.52
CA SER A 152 18.17 -2.73 2.82
C SER A 152 19.23 -3.69 3.32
N ARG A 153 18.90 -4.98 3.40
CA ARG A 153 19.89 -6.05 3.66
C ARG A 153 20.94 -6.15 2.55
N ASP A 154 20.57 -5.71 1.36
CA ASP A 154 21.43 -5.66 0.18
C ASP A 154 21.77 -4.20 -0.15
N ALA A 155 23.05 -3.84 -0.01
CA ALA A 155 23.55 -2.50 -0.26
C ALA A 155 23.47 -2.09 -1.74
N ALA A 156 23.57 -3.02 -2.67
CA ALA A 156 23.40 -2.73 -4.10
C ALA A 156 21.93 -2.38 -4.39
N ARG A 157 20.98 -3.11 -3.80
CA ARG A 157 19.56 -2.77 -3.90
C ARG A 157 19.22 -1.43 -3.26
N ALA A 158 19.83 -1.08 -2.12
CA ALA A 158 19.65 0.25 -1.53
C ALA A 158 20.08 1.35 -2.50
N ARG A 159 21.26 1.23 -3.11
CA ARG A 159 21.77 2.20 -4.10
C ARG A 159 20.84 2.36 -5.29
N VAL A 160 20.48 1.25 -5.95
CA VAL A 160 19.57 1.26 -7.10
C VAL A 160 18.22 1.90 -6.74
N PHE A 161 17.67 1.57 -5.57
CA PHE A 161 16.41 2.14 -5.11
C PHE A 161 16.54 3.66 -4.85
N THR A 162 17.61 4.11 -4.20
CA THR A 162 17.81 5.54 -3.91
C THR A 162 18.08 6.35 -5.17
N ASP A 163 18.74 5.78 -6.17
CA ASP A 163 18.95 6.40 -7.48
C ASP A 163 17.62 6.61 -8.20
N TRP A 164 16.79 5.56 -8.24
CA TRP A 164 15.43 5.65 -8.75
C TRP A 164 14.60 6.69 -7.97
N ALA A 165 14.64 6.67 -6.63
CA ALA A 165 13.88 7.58 -5.78
C ALA A 165 14.25 9.05 -6.02
N ARG A 166 15.54 9.34 -6.23
CA ARG A 166 16.04 10.67 -6.64
C ARG A 166 15.49 11.08 -8.01
N GLY A 167 15.49 10.16 -8.97
CA GLY A 167 14.85 10.37 -10.28
C GLY A 167 13.34 10.64 -10.19
N SER A 168 12.66 10.07 -9.20
CA SER A 168 11.25 10.32 -8.88
C SER A 168 11.02 11.55 -7.99
N GLY A 169 12.06 12.35 -7.70
CA GLY A 169 11.99 13.63 -7.01
C GLY A 169 12.13 13.58 -5.48
N ALA A 170 12.49 12.43 -4.89
CA ALA A 170 12.78 12.33 -3.46
C ALA A 170 14.22 12.75 -3.14
N ARG A 171 14.46 13.34 -1.97
CA ARG A 171 15.82 13.50 -1.42
C ARG A 171 16.18 12.20 -0.72
N ALA A 172 16.82 11.27 -1.43
CA ALA A 172 17.02 9.90 -0.94
C ALA A 172 18.47 9.44 -0.97
N GLU A 173 18.90 8.74 0.07
CA GLU A 173 20.22 8.13 0.18
C GLU A 173 20.19 6.79 0.94
N PRO A 174 21.17 5.89 0.70
CA PRO A 174 21.31 4.69 1.51
C PRO A 174 21.62 5.06 2.96
N ALA A 175 20.96 4.41 3.92
CA ALA A 175 21.21 4.63 5.33
C ALA A 175 22.66 4.26 5.70
N ARG A 176 23.34 5.13 6.47
CA ARG A 176 24.72 4.94 6.96
C ARG A 176 24.83 5.35 8.43
N GLY A 177 25.65 4.63 9.18
CA GLY A 177 25.94 4.98 10.59
C GLY A 177 24.73 4.90 11.52
N ALA A 178 24.83 5.60 12.65
CA ALA A 178 23.76 5.71 13.64
C ALA A 178 22.82 6.87 13.28
N LEU A 179 21.81 6.58 12.45
CA LEU A 179 20.77 7.56 12.11
C LEU A 179 19.76 7.70 13.26
N GLN A 180 19.27 8.93 13.44
CA GLN A 180 18.19 9.27 14.37
C GLN A 180 17.07 9.97 13.61
N PRO A 181 16.25 9.20 12.86
CA PRO A 181 15.16 9.76 12.07
C PRO A 181 14.04 10.31 12.95
N ASP A 182 13.22 11.20 12.39
CA ASP A 182 11.97 11.66 12.99
C ASP A 182 10.86 10.61 12.79
N VAL A 183 10.86 9.96 11.61
CA VAL A 183 9.85 8.97 11.20
C VAL A 183 10.52 7.68 10.76
N ALA A 184 10.07 6.53 11.25
CA ALA A 184 10.46 5.22 10.72
C ALA A 184 9.30 4.56 9.99
N ILE A 185 9.56 4.01 8.80
CA ILE A 185 8.54 3.35 7.98
C ILE A 185 9.02 1.95 7.60
N ASN A 186 8.27 0.92 8.01
CA ASN A 186 8.51 -0.45 7.57
C ASN A 186 7.72 -0.75 6.29
N ALA A 187 8.43 -0.96 5.18
CA ALA A 187 7.85 -1.40 3.91
C ALA A 187 8.31 -2.83 3.53
N THR A 188 8.72 -3.62 4.52
CA THR A 188 9.04 -5.05 4.36
C THR A 188 7.89 -5.94 4.83
N PRO A 189 7.90 -7.24 4.50
CA PRO A 189 6.95 -8.20 5.05
C PRO A 189 7.17 -8.55 6.54
N LEU A 190 8.20 -8.01 7.21
CA LEU A 190 8.46 -8.30 8.62
C LEU A 190 7.29 -7.82 9.48
N GLY A 191 6.80 -8.69 10.36
CA GLY A 191 5.64 -8.44 11.20
C GLY A 191 4.36 -9.12 10.70
N LEU A 192 4.41 -9.82 9.56
CA LEU A 192 3.33 -10.72 9.13
C LEU A 192 3.19 -11.91 10.08
N LYS A 193 4.30 -12.37 10.66
CA LYS A 193 4.32 -13.35 11.75
C LYS A 193 4.81 -12.64 13.01
N ASP A 194 4.17 -12.90 14.14
CA ASP A 194 4.57 -12.24 15.41
C ASP A 194 6.01 -12.62 15.85
N ALA A 195 6.49 -13.79 15.40
CA ALA A 195 7.85 -14.27 15.61
C ALA A 195 8.90 -13.64 14.67
N ASP A 196 8.49 -12.85 13.67
CA ASP A 196 9.43 -12.17 12.79
C ASP A 196 10.33 -11.20 13.60
N PRO A 197 11.58 -10.98 13.18
CA PRO A 197 12.41 -9.95 13.77
C PRO A 197 11.78 -8.56 13.57
N LEU A 198 12.03 -7.65 14.51
CA LEU A 198 11.59 -6.27 14.37
C LEU A 198 12.29 -5.61 13.16
N PRO A 199 11.57 -4.82 12.35
CA PRO A 199 12.15 -4.17 11.17
C PRO A 199 13.20 -3.12 11.54
N LEU A 200 13.06 -2.52 12.73
CA LEU A 200 14.02 -1.61 13.32
C LEU A 200 14.07 -1.85 14.83
N ASP A 201 15.28 -1.83 15.39
CA ASP A 201 15.51 -1.90 16.82
C ASP A 201 14.86 -0.70 17.56
N PRO A 202 13.95 -0.93 18.53
CA PRO A 202 13.36 0.12 19.35
C PRO A 202 14.39 0.97 20.12
N GLU A 203 15.59 0.47 20.41
CA GLU A 203 16.64 1.29 21.03
C GLU A 203 17.15 2.38 20.08
N ARG A 204 17.11 2.13 18.77
CA ARG A 204 17.35 3.15 17.75
C ARG A 204 16.17 4.11 17.58
N ALA A 205 15.04 3.82 18.23
CA ALA A 205 13.80 4.58 18.14
C ALA A 205 13.60 5.60 19.28
N ARG A 206 14.56 5.78 20.21
CA ARG A 206 14.43 6.73 21.33
C ARG A 206 14.15 8.18 20.92
N ARG A 207 14.38 8.56 19.66
CA ARG A 207 14.09 9.89 19.11
C ARG A 207 12.97 9.92 18.05
N LEU A 208 12.31 8.79 17.78
CA LEU A 208 11.22 8.76 16.80
C LEU A 208 10.03 9.59 17.28
N ALA A 209 9.64 10.56 16.47
CA ALA A 209 8.38 11.28 16.64
C ALA A 209 7.19 10.43 16.18
N ALA A 210 7.40 9.56 15.17
CA ALA A 210 6.39 8.64 14.69
C ALA A 210 6.95 7.37 14.02
N ALA A 211 6.13 6.34 13.92
CA ALA A 211 6.42 5.16 13.11
C ALA A 211 5.19 4.64 12.37
N LEU A 212 5.41 4.20 11.13
CA LEU A 212 4.37 3.58 10.29
C LEU A 212 4.83 2.21 9.82
N ASP A 213 4.12 1.17 10.24
CA ASP A 213 4.28 -0.16 9.68
C ASP A 213 3.30 -0.34 8.52
N LEU A 214 3.75 -0.71 7.32
CA LEU A 214 2.83 -0.99 6.21
C LEU A 214 2.18 -2.38 6.36
N VAL A 215 2.69 -3.23 7.26
CA VAL A 215 2.02 -4.46 7.66
C VAL A 215 0.92 -4.14 8.67
N TYR A 216 -0.22 -4.81 8.54
CA TYR A 216 -1.31 -4.80 9.51
C TYR A 216 -1.47 -6.18 10.14
N ALA A 217 -1.85 -6.21 11.41
CA ALA A 217 -2.08 -7.45 12.15
C ALA A 217 -3.15 -7.25 13.25
N PRO A 218 -3.83 -8.32 13.70
CA PRO A 218 -4.67 -8.28 14.89
C PRO A 218 -3.93 -7.65 16.08
N GLY A 219 -4.52 -6.61 16.69
CA GLY A 219 -3.89 -5.88 17.80
C GLY A 219 -2.68 -5.00 17.43
N GLY A 220 -2.37 -4.85 16.13
CA GLY A 220 -1.18 -4.18 15.60
C GLY A 220 0.06 -5.08 15.60
N THR A 221 1.05 -4.79 14.75
CA THR A 221 2.29 -5.59 14.67
C THR A 221 3.11 -5.52 15.94
N ARG A 222 3.95 -6.53 16.21
CA ARG A 222 4.85 -6.52 17.38
C ARG A 222 5.69 -5.25 17.46
N TRP A 223 6.15 -4.74 16.32
CA TRP A 223 6.91 -3.49 16.24
C TRP A 223 6.09 -2.28 16.70
N VAL A 224 4.88 -2.11 16.17
CA VAL A 224 3.96 -1.02 16.58
C VAL A 224 3.60 -1.11 18.06
N ARG A 225 3.31 -2.32 18.58
CA ARG A 225 3.01 -2.51 20.01
C ARG A 225 4.21 -2.13 20.89
N THR A 226 5.42 -2.49 20.47
CA THR A 226 6.65 -2.20 21.21
C THR A 226 6.94 -0.70 21.25
N LEU A 227 6.78 -0.01 20.11
CA LEU A 227 6.97 1.44 20.01
C LEU A 227 5.94 2.22 20.83
N ARG A 228 4.67 1.80 20.82
CA ARG A 228 3.63 2.41 21.66
C ARG A 228 3.91 2.25 23.15
N ALA A 229 4.40 1.08 23.57
CA ALA A 229 4.81 0.85 24.97
C ALA A 229 5.98 1.77 25.39
N ALA A 230 6.81 2.19 24.44
CA ALA A 230 7.88 3.16 24.64
C ALA A 230 7.43 4.64 24.47
N GLY A 231 6.13 4.91 24.30
CA GLY A 231 5.59 6.27 24.15
C GLY A 231 5.71 6.86 22.74
N VAL A 232 6.12 6.09 21.74
CA VAL A 232 6.22 6.54 20.35
C VAL A 232 4.84 6.46 19.67
N ARG A 233 4.46 7.51 18.93
CA ARG A 233 3.26 7.51 18.09
C ARG A 233 3.45 6.53 16.93
N ALA A 234 2.83 5.36 17.00
CA ALA A 234 2.96 4.36 15.96
C ALA A 234 1.62 3.88 15.41
N GLN A 235 1.55 3.63 14.11
CA GLN A 235 0.41 3.01 13.42
C GLN A 235 0.88 1.84 12.57
N ASP A 236 0.01 0.85 12.41
CA ASP A 236 0.17 -0.27 11.49
C ASP A 236 -0.57 0.01 10.16
N GLY A 237 -0.50 -0.94 9.24
CA GLY A 237 -0.92 -0.74 7.84
C GLY A 237 -2.42 -0.62 7.64
N ARG A 238 -3.23 -0.63 8.71
CA ARG A 238 -4.70 -0.57 8.64
C ARG A 238 -5.19 0.74 8.03
N GLU A 239 -4.69 1.87 8.51
CA GLU A 239 -5.10 3.17 7.95
C GLU A 239 -4.60 3.31 6.51
N VAL A 240 -3.40 2.82 6.21
CA VAL A 240 -2.92 2.77 4.82
C VAL A 240 -3.88 1.94 3.96
N LEU A 241 -4.27 0.74 4.39
CA LEU A 241 -5.20 -0.15 3.69
C LEU A 241 -6.56 0.53 3.42
N VAL A 242 -7.13 1.17 4.44
CA VAL A 242 -8.44 1.83 4.36
C VAL A 242 -8.40 3.02 3.41
N HIS A 243 -7.41 3.92 3.56
CA HIS A 243 -7.31 5.12 2.75
C HIS A 243 -6.90 4.83 1.30
N GLN A 244 -5.96 3.91 1.07
CA GLN A 244 -5.65 3.48 -0.31
C GLN A 244 -6.84 2.77 -0.96
N GLY A 245 -7.62 2.03 -0.16
CA GLY A 245 -8.80 1.31 -0.62
C GLY A 245 -9.92 2.24 -1.02
N ALA A 246 -10.15 3.29 -0.23
CA ALA A 246 -11.11 4.35 -0.53
C ALA A 246 -10.72 5.12 -1.81
N ALA A 247 -9.44 5.46 -1.96
CA ALA A 247 -8.95 6.08 -3.19
C ALA A 247 -9.11 5.15 -4.42
N ALA A 248 -8.90 3.84 -4.27
CA ALA A 248 -9.13 2.87 -5.33
C ALA A 248 -10.62 2.73 -5.65
N PHE A 249 -11.49 2.73 -4.64
CA PHE A 249 -12.93 2.68 -4.81
C PHE A 249 -13.45 3.84 -5.68
N SER A 250 -12.94 5.06 -5.48
CA SER A 250 -13.27 6.21 -6.32
C SER A 250 -12.81 6.06 -7.79
N ARG A 251 -11.86 5.16 -8.10
CA ARG A 251 -11.53 4.81 -9.50
C ARG A 251 -12.55 3.84 -10.10
N PHE A 252 -13.09 2.93 -9.29
CA PHE A 252 -14.07 1.93 -9.74
C PHE A 252 -15.48 2.51 -9.89
N PHE A 253 -15.80 3.50 -9.05
CA PHE A 253 -17.10 4.18 -8.96
C PHE A 253 -16.91 5.70 -8.82
N PRO A 254 -16.56 6.42 -9.90
CA PRO A 254 -16.20 7.85 -9.84
C PRO A 254 -17.29 8.77 -9.29
N ASP A 255 -18.57 8.40 -9.47
CA ASP A 255 -19.73 9.19 -9.01
C ASP A 255 -20.19 8.80 -7.61
N ARG A 256 -19.36 8.09 -6.83
CA ARG A 256 -19.69 7.62 -5.48
C ARG A 256 -18.54 7.91 -4.52
N ALA A 257 -18.85 8.62 -3.44
CA ALA A 257 -17.89 8.78 -2.34
C ALA A 257 -17.69 7.44 -1.61
N ALA A 258 -16.44 7.04 -1.41
CA ALA A 258 -16.12 5.84 -0.64
C ALA A 258 -16.60 6.01 0.83
N PRO A 259 -17.37 5.07 1.39
CA PRO A 259 -17.88 5.16 2.76
C PRO A 259 -16.77 4.76 3.74
N LEU A 260 -15.84 5.68 4.00
CA LEU A 260 -14.58 5.42 4.73
C LEU A 260 -14.79 4.72 6.08
N GLU A 261 -15.76 5.18 6.88
CA GLU A 261 -16.03 4.58 8.19
C GLU A 261 -16.59 3.16 8.10
N VAL A 262 -17.38 2.86 7.05
CA VAL A 262 -17.87 1.49 6.79
C VAL A 262 -16.70 0.59 6.42
N MET A 263 -15.79 1.07 5.56
CA MET A 263 -14.58 0.36 5.17
C MET A 263 -13.69 0.07 6.38
N ARG A 264 -13.43 1.08 7.21
CA ARG A 264 -12.65 0.95 8.45
C ARG A 264 -13.28 -0.05 9.42
N ALA A 265 -14.58 0.08 9.70
CA ALA A 265 -15.29 -0.82 10.61
C ALA A 265 -15.27 -2.29 10.14
N ALA A 266 -15.29 -2.53 8.82
CA ALA A 266 -15.19 -3.87 8.26
C ALA A 266 -13.79 -4.47 8.44
N VAL A 267 -12.73 -3.69 8.18
CA VAL A 267 -11.33 -4.09 8.43
C VAL A 267 -11.11 -4.39 9.91
N ASP A 268 -11.55 -3.50 10.80
CA ASP A 268 -11.38 -3.66 12.24
C ASP A 268 -12.11 -4.89 12.79
N ARG A 269 -13.29 -5.22 12.24
CA ARG A 269 -14.02 -6.44 12.61
C ARG A 269 -13.27 -7.68 12.16
N ALA A 270 -12.74 -7.69 10.93
CA ALA A 270 -11.99 -8.82 10.40
C ALA A 270 -10.68 -9.08 11.16
N LEU A 271 -10.05 -8.03 11.69
CA LEU A 271 -8.82 -8.16 12.50
C LEU A 271 -9.08 -8.59 13.95
N ARG A 272 -10.34 -8.64 14.39
CA ARG A 272 -10.72 -9.17 15.71
C ARG A 272 -11.24 -10.61 15.66
N ALA A 273 -11.56 -11.12 14.47
CA ALA A 273 -12.05 -12.47 14.25
C ALA A 273 -10.88 -13.46 14.20
#